data_AF-A0A947TBU5-F1
#
_entry.id   AF-A0A947TBU5-F1
#
_cell.length_a   1.000
_cell.length_b   1.000
_cell.length_c   1.000
_cell.angle_alpha   90.00
_cell.angle_beta   90.00
_cell.angle_gamma   90.00
#
_symmetry.space_group_name_H-M   'P 1'
#
loop_
_entity.id
_entity.type
_entity.pdbx_description
1 polymer ?
#
loop_
_entity_poly.entity_id
_entity_poly.type
_entity_poly.pdbx_seq_one_letter_code
_entity_poly.pdbx_strand_id
1 'polypeptide(L)'
;MGLLSQLDAAEWLALVQHELFLFATFFFILGALDEFAVDLTYGWLRLRGKAATGRVDEAELRARPLAGIAAIFVPAWDEARVIRPMLTHSLLAWPQAQVRFFIGCYRNDPATFDEASIVARSDARVHLVVHDRDGPTSKADCLNALYAALVAEEERAGRRARMVVLHDAEDMVDPAALAALDMALDHAEFIQLPVLALPQPRSRFIGSHYCDEFAEAHGKVMVVRSGLGAGIPGAGVGSAVERCTLARLAELTGGLGPFATTSLTEDYEFGLNVGSIGGRDRFLRLRTREGRLIATRAYFPSRIDTAIRQKTRWIHGIALQGWDRLGWNGGFLRTWMKLRDRQGPFAAFLLALAYLLVLGSGLIGIAGWFGLFVPFKASPLLATMLAICGIAFVWRALIRAIFTGREFGWREGLLAVVRIPVSNCIAIMAGRRALMAYIATLRGAEAQWDKTEHLDHPTSLMREHGSI
;
A
#
# COMPACT_ATOMS: atom_id res chain seq x y z
N MET A 1 -17.73 15.11 -44.64
CA MET A 1 -16.44 15.83 -44.61
C MET A 1 -16.56 17.35 -44.80
N GLY A 2 -17.64 17.90 -45.39
CA GLY A 2 -17.76 19.36 -45.61
C GLY A 2 -18.26 20.24 -44.45
N LEU A 3 -18.78 19.66 -43.36
CA LEU A 3 -19.27 20.41 -42.18
C LEU A 3 -18.15 20.77 -41.18
N LEU A 4 -17.12 19.93 -41.07
CA LEU A 4 -16.00 20.15 -40.14
C LEU A 4 -15.03 21.24 -40.65
N SER A 5 -14.99 21.49 -41.96
CA SER A 5 -14.13 22.50 -42.58
C SER A 5 -14.65 23.93 -42.48
N GLN A 6 -15.82 24.15 -41.86
CA GLN A 6 -16.45 25.47 -41.72
C GLN A 6 -16.49 25.98 -40.27
N LEU A 7 -16.04 25.18 -39.31
CA LEU A 7 -16.06 25.56 -37.90
C LEU A 7 -14.96 26.58 -37.60
N ASP A 8 -15.31 27.62 -36.86
CA ASP A 8 -14.31 28.53 -36.32
C ASP A 8 -13.52 27.89 -35.15
N ALA A 9 -12.46 28.56 -34.69
CA ALA A 9 -11.62 28.02 -33.62
C ALA A 9 -12.39 27.82 -32.28
N ALA A 10 -13.44 28.62 -32.03
CA ALA A 10 -14.23 28.53 -30.82
C ALA A 10 -15.22 27.36 -30.87
N GLU A 11 -15.82 27.11 -32.04
CA GLU A 11 -16.68 25.96 -32.30
C GLU A 11 -15.89 24.64 -32.24
N TRP A 12 -14.67 24.63 -32.79
CA TRP A 12 -13.74 23.50 -32.63
C TRP A 12 -13.38 23.24 -31.17
N LEU A 13 -13.07 24.29 -30.42
CA LEU A 13 -12.77 24.18 -28.99
C LEU A 13 -13.97 23.62 -28.21
N ALA A 14 -15.18 24.11 -28.48
CA ALA A 14 -16.40 23.64 -27.84
C ALA A 14 -16.70 22.16 -28.17
N LEU A 15 -16.50 21.75 -29.42
CA LEU A 15 -16.68 20.36 -29.84
C LEU A 15 -15.67 19.43 -29.15
N VAL A 16 -14.37 19.79 -29.18
CA VAL A 16 -13.32 19.01 -28.51
C VAL A 16 -13.60 18.91 -27.01
N GLN A 17 -13.96 20.02 -26.37
CA GLN A 17 -14.33 20.03 -24.96
C GLN A 17 -15.54 19.13 -24.67
N HIS A 18 -16.57 19.14 -25.53
CA HIS A 18 -17.73 18.27 -25.38
C HIS A 18 -17.37 16.78 -25.43
N GLU A 19 -16.60 16.38 -26.45
CA GLU A 19 -16.17 14.99 -26.62
C GLU A 19 -15.28 14.52 -25.48
N LEU A 20 -14.35 15.38 -25.01
CA LEU A 20 -13.52 15.08 -23.86
C LEU A 20 -14.34 14.95 -22.57
N PHE A 21 -15.39 15.74 -22.40
CA PHE A 21 -16.33 15.60 -21.29
C PHE A 21 -17.10 14.27 -21.35
N LEU A 22 -17.62 13.88 -22.52
CA LEU A 22 -18.29 12.60 -22.70
C LEU A 22 -17.35 11.43 -22.39
N PHE A 23 -16.13 11.47 -22.94
CA PHE A 23 -15.09 10.49 -22.68
C PHE A 23 -14.78 10.38 -21.18
N ALA A 24 -14.47 11.51 -20.52
CA ALA A 24 -14.10 11.52 -19.11
C ALA A 24 -15.25 11.01 -18.23
N THR A 25 -16.46 11.53 -18.44
CA THR A 25 -17.63 11.15 -17.63
C THR A 25 -18.04 9.70 -17.84
N PHE A 26 -17.92 9.15 -19.06
CA PHE A 26 -18.17 7.73 -19.31
C PHE A 26 -17.29 6.85 -18.43
N PHE A 27 -15.98 7.08 -18.44
CA PHE A 27 -15.05 6.29 -17.64
C PHE A 27 -15.17 6.56 -16.13
N PHE A 28 -15.51 7.78 -15.70
CA PHE A 28 -15.81 8.04 -14.29
C PHE A 28 -17.05 7.29 -13.82
N ILE A 29 -18.09 7.17 -14.64
CA ILE A 29 -19.27 6.37 -14.32
C ILE A 29 -18.90 4.89 -14.20
N LEU A 30 -18.09 4.36 -15.13
CA LEU A 30 -17.61 2.98 -15.04
C LEU A 30 -16.79 2.74 -13.75
N GLY A 31 -15.86 3.64 -13.42
CA GLY A 31 -15.10 3.57 -12.18
C GLY A 31 -15.98 3.70 -10.93
N ALA A 32 -17.01 4.54 -10.97
CA ALA A 32 -17.99 4.65 -9.89
C ALA A 32 -18.77 3.35 -9.69
N LEU A 33 -19.24 2.71 -10.76
CA LEU A 33 -19.93 1.42 -10.68
C LEU A 33 -19.05 0.34 -10.04
N ASP A 34 -17.77 0.30 -10.41
CA ASP A 34 -16.78 -0.61 -9.82
C ASP A 34 -16.59 -0.36 -8.31
N GLU A 35 -16.45 0.90 -7.91
CA GLU A 35 -16.41 1.29 -6.49
C GLU A 35 -17.70 0.94 -5.73
N PHE A 36 -18.87 1.17 -6.33
CA PHE A 36 -20.15 0.78 -5.76
C PHE A 36 -20.27 -0.74 -5.61
N ALA A 37 -19.74 -1.53 -6.55
CA ALA A 37 -19.72 -2.98 -6.44
C ALA A 37 -18.90 -3.46 -5.24
N VAL A 38 -17.75 -2.81 -4.96
CA VAL A 38 -16.95 -3.08 -3.76
C VAL A 38 -17.70 -2.67 -2.49
N ASP A 39 -18.34 -1.49 -2.48
CA ASP A 39 -19.13 -1.03 -1.33
C ASP A 39 -20.29 -1.98 -1.01
N LEU A 40 -21.02 -2.44 -2.02
CA LEU A 40 -22.09 -3.41 -1.89
C LEU A 40 -21.57 -4.76 -1.40
N THR A 41 -20.46 -5.23 -1.95
CA THR A 41 -19.84 -6.50 -1.54
C THR A 41 -19.36 -6.43 -0.09
N TYR A 42 -18.79 -5.29 0.32
CA TYR A 42 -18.42 -5.07 1.72
C TYR A 42 -19.65 -5.13 2.63
N GLY A 43 -20.72 -4.42 2.28
CA GLY A 43 -21.99 -4.47 3.01
C GLY A 43 -22.55 -5.89 3.12
N TRP A 44 -22.56 -6.64 2.01
CA TRP A 44 -23.00 -8.03 1.97
C TRP A 44 -22.15 -8.95 2.87
N LEU A 45 -20.82 -8.84 2.80
CA LEU A 45 -19.90 -9.60 3.67
C LEU A 45 -20.09 -9.26 5.14
N ARG A 46 -20.38 -7.99 5.47
CA ARG A 46 -20.69 -7.54 6.84
C ARG A 46 -21.99 -8.15 7.34
N LEU A 47 -23.05 -8.15 6.53
CA LEU A 47 -24.35 -8.77 6.87
C LEU A 47 -24.22 -10.29 7.08
N ARG A 48 -23.33 -10.96 6.34
CA ARG A 48 -23.05 -12.39 6.49
C ARG A 48 -22.05 -12.71 7.62
N GLY A 49 -21.59 -11.71 8.37
CA GLY A 49 -20.58 -11.87 9.43
C GLY A 49 -19.17 -12.19 8.94
N LYS A 50 -18.94 -12.31 7.63
CA LYS A 50 -17.63 -12.65 7.03
C LYS A 50 -16.63 -11.50 7.03
N ALA A 51 -17.12 -10.26 7.14
CA ALA A 51 -16.30 -9.06 7.34
C ALA A 51 -16.37 -8.52 8.79
N ALA A 52 -16.77 -9.37 9.75
CA ALA A 52 -16.71 -9.02 11.16
C ALA A 52 -15.25 -8.86 11.60
N THR A 53 -14.96 -7.79 12.33
CA THR A 53 -13.64 -7.58 12.93
C THR A 53 -13.68 -8.18 14.33
N GLY A 54 -12.91 -9.24 14.54
CA GLY A 54 -12.80 -9.89 15.85
C GLY A 54 -12.31 -8.90 16.90
N ARG A 55 -12.79 -9.06 18.14
CA ARG A 55 -12.26 -8.36 19.31
C ARG A 55 -11.45 -9.33 20.15
N VAL A 56 -10.27 -8.91 20.54
CA VAL A 56 -9.31 -9.72 21.31
C VAL A 56 -8.82 -8.93 22.52
N ASP A 57 -8.41 -9.65 23.55
CA ASP A 57 -7.71 -9.06 24.68
C ASP A 57 -6.22 -8.93 24.32
N GLU A 58 -5.72 -7.69 24.34
CA GLU A 58 -4.32 -7.41 24.00
C GLU A 58 -3.35 -8.02 24.99
N ALA A 59 -3.67 -7.98 26.29
CA ALA A 59 -2.79 -8.49 27.33
C ALA A 59 -2.68 -10.02 27.23
N GLU A 60 -3.80 -10.69 26.93
CA GLU A 60 -3.83 -12.14 26.69
C GLU A 60 -2.96 -12.52 25.48
N LEU A 61 -3.13 -11.84 24.34
CA LEU A 61 -2.34 -12.12 23.15
C LEU A 61 -0.85 -11.85 23.36
N ARG A 62 -0.51 -10.74 24.03
CA ARG A 62 0.88 -10.37 24.29
C ARG A 62 1.57 -11.36 25.23
N ALA A 63 0.85 -11.91 26.20
CA ALA A 63 1.37 -12.92 27.13
C ALA A 63 1.43 -14.33 26.52
N ARG A 64 0.74 -14.57 25.40
CA ARG A 64 0.66 -15.89 24.78
C ARG A 64 2.02 -16.31 24.21
N PRO A 65 2.50 -17.54 24.52
CA PRO A 65 3.67 -18.10 23.87
C PRO A 65 3.35 -18.43 22.41
N LEU A 66 4.35 -18.29 21.53
CA LEU A 66 4.21 -18.69 20.12
C LEU A 66 4.30 -20.22 19.99
N ALA A 67 3.60 -20.78 19.02
CA ALA A 67 3.62 -22.20 18.70
C ALA A 67 4.96 -22.65 18.07
N GLY A 68 5.81 -21.71 17.64
CA GLY A 68 7.17 -22.00 17.16
C GLY A 68 8.00 -20.73 16.99
N ILE A 69 9.20 -20.87 16.43
CA ILE A 69 10.08 -19.73 16.18
C ILE A 69 9.46 -18.80 15.13
N ALA A 70 9.44 -17.51 15.44
CA ALA A 70 9.05 -16.44 14.53
C ALA A 70 10.29 -15.66 14.10
N ALA A 71 10.69 -15.81 12.84
CA ALA A 71 11.80 -15.07 12.27
C ALA A 71 11.28 -13.75 11.69
N ILE A 72 11.73 -12.61 12.22
CA ILE A 72 11.35 -11.28 11.75
C ILE A 72 12.43 -10.79 10.80
N PHE A 73 12.11 -10.63 9.53
CA PHE A 73 13.03 -10.14 8.52
C PHE A 73 12.92 -8.63 8.40
N VAL A 74 14.04 -7.94 8.63
CA VAL A 74 14.14 -6.49 8.53
C VAL A 74 15.29 -6.13 7.59
N PRO A 75 15.01 -5.84 6.31
CA PRO A 75 16.01 -5.31 5.39
C PRO A 75 16.29 -3.83 5.72
N ALA A 76 17.55 -3.46 5.93
CA ALA A 76 17.95 -2.13 6.36
C ALA A 76 19.07 -1.55 5.47
N TRP A 77 18.83 -0.36 4.92
CA TRP A 77 19.79 0.39 4.09
C TRP A 77 19.60 1.88 4.34
N ASP A 78 20.59 2.56 4.91
CA ASP A 78 20.51 3.96 5.33
C ASP A 78 19.37 4.21 6.33
N GLU A 79 19.29 3.36 7.37
CA GLU A 79 18.22 3.36 8.38
C GLU A 79 18.75 3.62 9.80
N ALA A 80 19.97 4.17 9.94
CA ALA A 80 20.60 4.43 11.23
C ALA A 80 19.71 5.25 12.18
N ARG A 81 18.86 6.14 11.66
CA ARG A 81 17.96 6.99 12.46
C ARG A 81 16.78 6.25 13.06
N VAL A 82 16.31 5.17 12.44
CA VAL A 82 15.05 4.50 12.79
C VAL A 82 15.24 3.07 13.30
N ILE A 83 16.32 2.38 12.91
CA ILE A 83 16.53 0.97 13.20
C ILE A 83 16.60 0.68 14.70
N ARG A 84 17.32 1.50 15.48
CA ARG A 84 17.41 1.32 16.93
C ARG A 84 16.07 1.59 17.63
N PRO A 85 15.37 2.72 17.38
CA PRO A 85 14.01 2.93 17.89
C PRO A 85 13.05 1.78 17.56
N MET A 86 13.08 1.29 16.31
CA MET A 86 12.25 0.17 15.85
C MET A 86 12.55 -1.09 16.64
N LEU A 87 13.82 -1.50 16.74
CA LEU A 87 14.20 -2.72 17.47
C LEU A 87 13.87 -2.63 18.95
N THR A 88 14.17 -1.49 19.58
CA THR A 88 13.91 -1.27 21.01
C THR A 88 12.41 -1.39 21.31
N HIS A 89 11.57 -0.76 20.49
CA HIS A 89 10.12 -0.87 20.62
C HIS A 89 9.63 -2.30 20.37
N SER A 90 10.10 -2.92 19.29
CA SER A 90 9.63 -4.25 18.88
C SER A 90 9.99 -5.34 19.90
N LEU A 91 11.18 -5.27 20.51
CA LEU A 91 11.60 -6.19 21.57
C LEU A 91 10.79 -6.04 22.86
N LEU A 92 10.31 -4.83 23.17
CA LEU A 92 9.40 -4.56 24.28
C LEU A 92 7.97 -5.01 23.95
N ALA A 93 7.50 -4.72 22.74
CA ALA A 93 6.16 -5.05 22.27
C ALA A 93 5.96 -6.56 22.18
N TRP A 94 6.98 -7.30 21.75
CA TRP A 94 6.97 -8.76 21.58
C TRP A 94 7.91 -9.44 22.58
N PRO A 95 7.44 -9.72 23.81
CA PRO A 95 8.26 -10.32 24.86
C PRO A 95 8.54 -11.83 24.64
N GLN A 96 7.94 -12.45 23.63
CA GLN A 96 8.03 -13.89 23.41
C GLN A 96 9.48 -14.33 23.14
N ALA A 97 9.90 -15.37 23.86
CA ALA A 97 11.25 -15.92 23.76
C ALA A 97 11.52 -16.62 22.42
N GLN A 98 10.49 -16.92 21.64
CA GLN A 98 10.55 -17.57 20.33
C GLN A 98 10.86 -16.58 19.18
N VAL A 99 10.88 -15.27 19.46
CA VAL A 99 11.15 -14.24 18.44
C VAL A 99 12.62 -14.18 18.11
N ARG A 100 12.94 -14.14 16.83
CA ARG A 100 14.30 -13.92 16.31
C ARG A 100 14.24 -12.84 15.24
N PHE A 101 14.87 -11.70 15.49
CA PHE A 101 15.02 -10.65 14.50
C PHE A 101 16.26 -10.94 13.66
N PHE A 102 16.10 -10.90 12.34
CA PHE A 102 17.18 -10.99 11.36
C PHE A 102 17.27 -9.64 10.65
N ILE A 103 18.33 -8.89 10.93
CA ILE A 103 18.53 -7.53 10.43
C ILE A 103 19.55 -7.58 9.30
N GLY A 104 19.10 -7.28 8.10
CA GLY A 104 19.95 -7.26 6.92
C GLY A 104 20.59 -5.89 6.79
N CYS A 105 21.91 -5.81 6.97
CA CYS A 105 22.68 -4.58 6.81
C CYS A 105 23.67 -4.73 5.67
N TYR A 106 23.92 -3.68 4.91
CA TYR A 106 24.91 -3.70 3.85
C TYR A 106 26.31 -3.35 4.39
N ARG A 107 27.35 -3.96 3.81
CA ARG A 107 28.75 -3.77 4.24
C ARG A 107 29.25 -2.32 4.11
N ASN A 108 28.66 -1.54 3.20
CA ASN A 108 28.96 -0.12 2.98
C ASN A 108 28.02 0.83 3.72
N ASP A 109 27.19 0.33 4.65
CA ASP A 109 26.37 1.12 5.55
C ASP A 109 26.75 0.81 7.03
N PRO A 110 27.92 1.30 7.47
CA PRO A 110 28.37 1.09 8.85
C PRO A 110 27.47 1.80 9.86
N ALA A 111 26.81 2.90 9.50
CA ALA A 111 25.98 3.67 10.42
C ALA A 111 24.75 2.88 10.88
N THR A 112 24.04 2.23 9.95
CA THR A 112 22.90 1.37 10.30
C THR A 112 23.37 0.12 11.05
N PHE A 113 24.48 -0.48 10.63
CA PHE A 113 25.07 -1.63 11.31
C PHE A 113 25.43 -1.31 12.77
N ASP A 114 26.08 -0.18 13.02
CA ASP A 114 26.50 0.25 14.35
C ASP A 114 25.28 0.41 15.29
N GLU A 115 24.24 1.09 14.84
CA GLU A 115 23.01 1.29 15.61
C GLU A 115 22.28 -0.03 15.92
N ALA A 116 22.17 -0.92 14.94
CA ALA A 116 21.62 -2.26 15.14
C ALA A 116 22.48 -3.12 16.08
N SER A 117 23.82 -2.99 16.00
CA SER A 117 24.77 -3.71 16.86
C SER A 117 24.64 -3.36 18.33
N ILE A 118 24.24 -2.13 18.65
CA ILE A 118 24.05 -1.74 20.05
C ILE A 118 22.90 -2.54 20.66
N VAL A 119 21.81 -2.74 19.93
CA VAL A 119 20.68 -3.54 20.40
C VAL A 119 21.04 -5.03 20.42
N ALA A 120 21.71 -5.53 19.39
CA ALA A 120 22.13 -6.93 19.31
C ALA A 120 23.08 -7.37 20.43
N ARG A 121 23.95 -6.46 20.92
CA ARG A 121 24.78 -6.73 22.11
C ARG A 121 23.97 -6.88 23.40
N SER A 122 22.77 -6.31 23.46
CA SER A 122 21.93 -6.30 24.66
C SER A 122 20.83 -7.37 24.67
N ASP A 123 20.43 -7.88 23.50
CA ASP A 123 19.36 -8.85 23.37
C ASP A 123 19.71 -9.94 22.34
N ALA A 124 19.84 -11.18 22.83
CA ALA A 124 20.23 -12.34 22.03
C ALA A 124 19.18 -12.76 20.97
N ARG A 125 18.00 -12.13 20.95
CA ARG A 125 16.99 -12.33 19.92
C ARG A 125 17.32 -11.61 18.61
N VAL A 126 18.30 -10.71 18.59
CA VAL A 126 18.66 -9.92 17.40
C VAL A 126 19.91 -10.48 16.74
N HIS A 127 19.77 -10.88 15.47
CA HIS A 127 20.81 -11.42 14.62
C HIS A 127 21.11 -10.45 13.50
N LEU A 128 22.36 -10.00 13.40
CA LEU A 128 22.81 -9.17 12.29
C LEU A 128 23.28 -10.06 11.15
N VAL A 129 22.81 -9.75 9.95
CA VAL A 129 23.21 -10.41 8.70
C VAL A 129 23.83 -9.35 7.81
N VAL A 130 25.14 -9.46 7.59
CA VAL A 130 25.86 -8.53 6.72
C VAL A 130 25.76 -9.01 5.29
N HIS A 131 25.20 -8.19 4.41
CA HIS A 131 25.14 -8.46 2.99
C HIS A 131 26.55 -8.43 2.38
N ASP A 132 26.83 -9.39 1.53
CA ASP A 132 28.11 -9.57 0.83
C ASP A 132 28.38 -8.52 -0.27
N ARG A 133 27.36 -7.73 -0.66
CA ARG A 133 27.42 -6.70 -1.72
C ARG A 133 27.31 -5.31 -1.13
N ASP A 134 27.82 -4.34 -1.88
CA ASP A 134 27.56 -2.93 -1.59
C ASP A 134 26.11 -2.59 -1.93
N GLY A 135 25.42 -1.98 -0.98
CA GLY A 135 24.09 -1.44 -1.16
C GLY A 135 24.11 -0.09 -1.88
N PRO A 136 22.96 0.39 -2.37
CA PRO A 136 21.70 -0.34 -2.38
C PRO A 136 21.67 -1.42 -3.48
N THR A 137 21.22 -2.65 -3.15
CA THR A 137 20.80 -3.64 -4.16
C THR A 137 19.29 -3.54 -4.37
N SER A 138 18.50 -4.51 -3.91
CA SER A 138 17.05 -4.40 -3.79
C SER A 138 16.58 -4.98 -2.46
N LYS A 139 15.39 -4.56 -1.99
CA LYS A 139 14.80 -5.10 -0.76
C LYS A 139 14.63 -6.62 -0.85
N ALA A 140 14.19 -7.15 -1.99
CA ALA A 140 14.13 -8.59 -2.27
C ALA A 140 15.50 -9.30 -2.16
N ASP A 141 16.58 -8.69 -2.66
CA ASP A 141 17.94 -9.26 -2.57
C ASP A 141 18.37 -9.38 -1.11
N CYS A 142 18.16 -8.32 -0.33
CA CYS A 142 18.42 -8.34 1.12
C CYS A 142 17.54 -9.38 1.85
N LEU A 143 16.26 -9.51 1.50
CA LEU A 143 15.36 -10.52 2.08
C LEU A 143 15.81 -11.96 1.74
N ASN A 144 16.38 -12.19 0.54
CA ASN A 144 16.95 -13.48 0.17
C ASN A 144 18.23 -13.78 0.98
N ALA A 145 19.07 -12.78 1.27
CA ALA A 145 20.20 -12.94 2.18
C ALA A 145 19.76 -13.30 3.61
N LEU A 146 18.69 -12.65 4.11
CA LEU A 146 18.07 -12.99 5.39
C LEU A 146 17.50 -14.41 5.40
N TYR A 147 16.88 -14.84 4.30
CA TYR A 147 16.38 -16.20 4.15
C TYR A 147 17.51 -17.23 4.23
N ALA A 148 18.63 -17.01 3.54
CA ALA A 148 19.79 -17.89 3.60
C ALA A 148 20.37 -17.98 5.03
N ALA A 149 20.44 -16.85 5.74
CA ALA A 149 20.89 -16.81 7.13
C ALA A 149 19.94 -17.59 8.06
N LEU A 150 18.62 -17.49 7.85
CA LEU A 150 17.64 -18.29 8.58
C LEU A 150 17.85 -19.80 8.32
N VAL A 151 18.01 -20.21 7.05
CA VAL A 151 18.24 -21.62 6.70
C VAL A 151 19.49 -22.16 7.40
N ALA A 152 20.60 -21.43 7.36
CA ALA A 152 21.84 -21.83 8.02
C ALA A 152 21.68 -21.96 9.55
N GLU A 153 20.91 -21.06 10.17
CA GLU A 153 20.61 -21.13 11.59
C GLU A 153 19.69 -22.33 11.92
N GLU A 154 18.70 -22.62 11.07
CA GLU A 154 17.82 -23.79 11.23
C GLU A 154 18.61 -25.09 11.15
N GLU A 155 19.56 -25.20 10.21
CA GLU A 155 20.48 -26.33 10.07
C GLU A 155 21.37 -26.49 11.30
N ARG A 156 21.96 -25.39 11.78
CA ARG A 156 22.85 -25.37 12.95
C ARG A 156 22.11 -25.72 14.25
N ALA A 157 20.90 -25.20 14.43
CA ALA A 157 20.12 -25.37 15.65
C ALA A 157 19.25 -26.65 15.64
N GLY A 158 19.09 -27.31 14.49
CA GLY A 158 18.21 -28.45 14.30
C GLY A 158 16.73 -28.11 14.52
N ARG A 159 16.33 -26.84 14.36
CA ARG A 159 14.97 -26.37 14.60
C ARG A 159 14.55 -25.42 13.50
N ARG A 160 13.48 -25.79 12.79
CA ARG A 160 12.89 -24.97 11.75
C ARG A 160 12.01 -23.87 12.34
N ALA A 161 12.02 -22.68 11.74
CA ALA A 161 11.06 -21.64 12.06
C ALA A 161 9.65 -22.07 11.70
N ARG A 162 8.67 -21.58 12.45
CA ARG A 162 7.26 -21.76 12.11
C ARG A 162 6.83 -20.74 11.07
N MET A 163 7.26 -19.49 11.24
CA MET A 163 6.89 -18.40 10.36
C MET A 163 8.01 -17.40 10.14
N VAL A 164 7.93 -16.73 9.01
CA VAL A 164 8.71 -15.53 8.69
C VAL A 164 7.76 -14.34 8.67
N VAL A 165 8.11 -13.26 9.36
CA VAL A 165 7.37 -12.00 9.39
C VAL A 165 8.20 -10.95 8.67
N LEU A 166 7.62 -10.30 7.66
CA LEU A 166 8.27 -9.19 6.96
C LEU A 166 7.99 -7.88 7.70
N HIS A 167 9.04 -7.11 7.96
CA HIS A 167 8.92 -5.83 8.64
C HIS A 167 9.92 -4.81 8.10
N ASP A 168 9.48 -3.55 7.95
CA ASP A 168 10.32 -2.44 7.51
C ASP A 168 10.97 -1.75 8.72
N ALA A 169 12.11 -1.09 8.51
CA ALA A 169 12.94 -0.56 9.58
C ALA A 169 12.36 0.71 10.24
N GLU A 170 11.49 1.42 9.52
CA GLU A 170 10.83 2.66 9.93
C GLU A 170 9.47 2.45 10.60
N ASP A 171 8.94 1.22 10.56
CA ASP A 171 7.57 0.91 10.94
C ASP A 171 7.47 0.39 12.38
N MET A 172 6.31 0.63 12.99
CA MET A 172 6.06 0.29 14.37
C MET A 172 5.09 -0.90 14.48
N VAL A 173 5.56 -1.97 15.13
CA VAL A 173 4.76 -3.16 15.41
C VAL A 173 3.65 -2.89 16.44
N ASP A 174 2.56 -3.67 16.34
CA ASP A 174 1.54 -3.75 17.39
C ASP A 174 1.92 -4.80 18.44
N PRO A 175 1.75 -4.54 19.75
CA PRO A 175 2.02 -5.53 20.79
C PRO A 175 1.24 -6.85 20.63
N ALA A 176 0.01 -6.79 20.12
CA ALA A 176 -0.82 -7.98 19.90
C ALA A 176 -0.59 -8.67 18.54
N ALA A 177 0.16 -8.05 17.61
CA ALA A 177 0.27 -8.52 16.24
C ALA A 177 0.89 -9.91 16.13
N LEU A 178 1.99 -10.15 16.86
CA LEU A 178 2.78 -11.36 16.66
C LEU A 178 2.03 -12.65 17.01
N ALA A 179 1.39 -12.69 18.18
CA ALA A 179 0.57 -13.83 18.57
C ALA A 179 -0.67 -13.98 17.67
N ALA A 180 -1.25 -12.88 17.21
CA ALA A 180 -2.37 -12.91 16.27
C ALA A 180 -1.97 -13.51 14.91
N LEU A 181 -0.78 -13.17 14.40
CA LEU A 181 -0.20 -13.76 13.19
C LEU A 181 0.03 -15.26 13.38
N ASP A 182 0.66 -15.66 14.48
CA ASP A 182 0.96 -17.05 14.80
C ASP A 182 -0.29 -17.94 14.87
N MET A 183 -1.36 -17.43 15.49
CA MET A 183 -2.66 -18.11 15.55
C MET A 183 -3.35 -18.17 14.18
N ALA A 184 -3.24 -17.10 13.38
CA ALA A 184 -3.88 -17.07 12.08
C ALA A 184 -3.25 -18.04 11.07
N LEU A 185 -1.97 -18.39 11.27
CA LEU A 185 -1.26 -19.39 10.46
C LEU A 185 -1.82 -20.81 10.61
N ASP A 186 -2.60 -21.10 11.65
CA ASP A 186 -3.31 -22.39 11.76
C ASP A 186 -4.38 -22.57 10.66
N HIS A 187 -4.73 -21.49 9.95
CA HIS A 187 -5.82 -21.48 8.97
C HIS A 187 -5.42 -20.97 7.58
N ALA A 188 -4.25 -20.37 7.43
CA ALA A 188 -3.76 -19.85 6.16
C ALA A 188 -2.24 -19.75 6.16
N GLU A 189 -1.63 -19.90 4.99
CA GLU A 189 -0.18 -19.93 4.82
C GLU A 189 0.43 -18.54 4.64
N PHE A 190 -0.39 -17.53 4.29
CA PHE A 190 0.01 -16.12 4.24
C PHE A 190 -1.01 -15.22 4.92
N ILE A 191 -0.54 -14.38 5.84
CA ILE A 191 -1.36 -13.47 6.63
C ILE A 191 -0.86 -12.04 6.42
N GLN A 192 -1.75 -11.12 6.08
CA GLN A 192 -1.46 -9.69 6.01
C GLN A 192 -2.26 -8.94 7.08
N LEU A 193 -1.58 -8.18 7.94
CA LEU A 193 -2.22 -7.23 8.85
C LEU A 193 -2.55 -5.92 8.12
N PRO A 194 -3.47 -5.11 8.67
CA PRO A 194 -3.65 -3.73 8.25
C PRO A 194 -2.37 -2.93 8.44
N VAL A 195 -2.09 -2.05 7.48
CA VAL A 195 -1.11 -0.97 7.64
C VAL A 195 -1.88 0.31 7.94
N LEU A 196 -1.52 0.99 9.01
CA LEU A 196 -2.16 2.21 9.47
C LEU A 196 -1.19 3.38 9.33
N ALA A 197 -1.40 4.20 8.30
CA ALA A 197 -0.68 5.44 8.09
C ALA A 197 -1.03 6.44 9.19
N LEU A 198 -0.05 6.85 10.01
CA LEU A 198 -0.30 7.76 11.12
C LEU A 198 -0.37 9.22 10.65
N PRO A 199 -1.29 10.04 11.22
CA PRO A 199 -1.36 11.47 10.93
C PRO A 199 -0.05 12.16 11.29
N GLN A 200 0.38 13.08 10.42
CA GLN A 200 1.61 13.84 10.59
C GLN A 200 1.30 15.32 10.85
N PRO A 201 1.46 15.82 12.09
CA PRO A 201 1.13 17.21 12.42
C PRO A 201 1.88 18.25 11.58
N ARG A 202 3.11 17.94 11.19
CA ARG A 202 3.97 18.81 10.36
C ARG A 202 3.68 18.69 8.85
N SER A 203 2.86 17.73 8.43
CA SER A 203 2.49 17.53 7.01
C SER A 203 1.06 17.02 6.87
N ARG A 204 0.10 17.85 7.29
CA ARG A 204 -1.33 17.50 7.34
C ARG A 204 -1.99 17.25 5.99
N PHE A 205 -1.41 17.76 4.90
CA PHE A 205 -1.95 17.61 3.55
C PHE A 205 -1.19 16.57 2.74
N ILE A 206 0.14 16.52 2.86
CA ILE A 206 0.97 15.58 2.09
C ILE A 206 1.23 14.31 2.92
N GLY A 207 1.84 14.38 4.09
CA GLY A 207 2.09 13.17 4.89
C GLY A 207 0.80 12.48 5.34
N SER A 208 -0.22 13.24 5.72
CA SER A 208 -1.47 12.65 6.18
C SER A 208 -2.39 12.15 5.08
N HIS A 209 -2.21 12.47 3.78
CA HIS A 209 -3.13 11.92 2.74
C HIS A 209 -3.06 10.39 2.59
N TYR A 210 -2.02 9.78 3.17
CA TYR A 210 -1.95 8.33 3.28
C TYR A 210 -2.93 7.79 4.33
N CYS A 211 -3.30 8.57 5.35
CA CYS A 211 -4.29 8.17 6.37
C CYS A 211 -5.63 7.83 5.75
N ASP A 212 -6.13 8.66 4.83
CA ASP A 212 -7.44 8.43 4.19
C ASP A 212 -7.40 7.30 3.17
N GLU A 213 -6.33 7.22 2.39
CA GLU A 213 -6.16 6.12 1.42
C GLU A 213 -6.02 4.77 2.11
N PHE A 214 -5.18 4.65 3.15
CA PHE A 214 -4.97 3.40 3.87
C PHE A 214 -6.17 3.03 4.74
N ALA A 215 -6.84 4.00 5.38
CA ALA A 215 -8.03 3.71 6.18
C ALA A 215 -9.13 3.07 5.34
N GLU A 216 -9.34 3.55 4.11
CA GLU A 216 -10.31 2.95 3.21
C GLU A 216 -9.80 1.63 2.59
N ALA A 217 -8.56 1.59 2.10
CA ALA A 217 -7.98 0.40 1.47
C ALA A 217 -7.93 -0.80 2.43
N HIS A 218 -7.42 -0.61 3.64
CA HIS A 218 -7.31 -1.64 4.68
C HIS A 218 -8.59 -1.79 5.54
N GLY A 219 -9.49 -0.81 5.50
CA GLY A 219 -10.79 -0.89 6.17
C GLY A 219 -11.85 -1.64 5.37
N LYS A 220 -11.77 -1.57 4.03
CA LYS A 220 -12.81 -2.06 3.11
C LYS A 220 -12.27 -2.95 2.00
N VAL A 221 -11.35 -2.42 1.18
CA VAL A 221 -10.96 -3.08 -0.08
C VAL A 221 -10.27 -4.42 0.18
N MET A 222 -9.28 -4.44 1.08
CA MET A 222 -8.59 -5.69 1.46
C MET A 222 -9.51 -6.69 2.18
N VAL A 223 -10.50 -6.19 2.93
CA VAL A 223 -11.52 -7.03 3.59
C VAL A 223 -12.40 -7.72 2.54
N VAL A 224 -12.87 -6.97 1.54
CA VAL A 224 -13.63 -7.53 0.41
C VAL A 224 -12.80 -8.55 -0.34
N ARG A 225 -11.54 -8.19 -0.67
CA ARG A 225 -10.63 -9.07 -1.40
C ARG A 225 -10.39 -10.40 -0.69
N SER A 226 -10.15 -10.37 0.63
CA SER A 226 -9.97 -11.57 1.45
C SER A 226 -11.26 -12.38 1.53
N GLY A 227 -12.41 -11.72 1.74
CA GLY A 227 -13.72 -12.39 1.81
C GLY A 227 -14.14 -13.08 0.51
N LEU A 228 -13.62 -12.61 -0.63
CA LEU A 228 -13.83 -13.19 -1.96
C LEU A 228 -12.79 -14.28 -2.31
N GLY A 229 -11.74 -14.46 -1.51
CA GLY A 229 -10.64 -15.38 -1.83
C GLY A 229 -9.87 -14.99 -3.10
N ALA A 230 -9.78 -13.68 -3.37
CA ALA A 230 -9.20 -13.15 -4.61
C ALA A 230 -7.68 -12.93 -4.55
N GLY A 231 -6.99 -13.52 -3.56
CA GLY A 231 -5.56 -13.33 -3.31
C GLY A 231 -5.28 -12.00 -2.62
N ILE A 232 -4.46 -11.99 -1.57
CA ILE A 232 -4.04 -10.80 -0.84
C ILE A 232 -2.60 -10.44 -1.22
N PRO A 233 -2.37 -9.23 -1.74
CA PRO A 233 -1.01 -8.75 -1.95
C PRO A 233 -0.34 -8.49 -0.60
N GLY A 234 0.98 -8.64 -0.55
CA GLY A 234 1.77 -8.20 0.58
C GLY A 234 1.96 -6.68 0.57
N ALA A 235 2.00 -6.07 1.75
CA ALA A 235 2.32 -4.67 1.94
C ALA A 235 3.81 -4.42 2.25
N GLY A 236 4.60 -5.49 2.37
CA GLY A 236 6.02 -5.43 2.72
C GLY A 236 6.32 -5.33 4.20
N VAL A 237 5.27 -5.15 4.98
CA VAL A 237 5.31 -4.98 6.41
C VAL A 237 4.06 -5.61 7.04
N GLY A 238 4.20 -6.14 8.26
CA GLY A 238 3.06 -6.69 9.01
C GLY A 238 2.46 -7.93 8.35
N SER A 239 3.25 -8.64 7.55
CA SER A 239 2.84 -9.88 6.90
C SER A 239 3.60 -11.06 7.46
N ALA A 240 2.92 -12.17 7.72
CA ALA A 240 3.53 -13.44 8.08
C ALA A 240 3.31 -14.47 6.97
N VAL A 241 4.33 -15.28 6.73
CA VAL A 241 4.29 -16.44 5.84
C VAL A 241 4.74 -17.68 6.57
N GLU A 242 4.05 -18.78 6.34
CA GLU A 242 4.44 -20.09 6.83
C GLU A 242 5.80 -20.49 6.23
N ARG A 243 6.72 -20.95 7.08
CA ARG A 243 8.10 -21.27 6.69
C ARG A 243 8.20 -22.36 5.62
N CYS A 244 7.28 -23.32 5.61
CA CYS A 244 7.20 -24.38 4.59
C CYS A 244 6.80 -23.82 3.23
N THR A 245 5.74 -23.00 3.19
CA THR A 245 5.34 -22.26 2.00
C THR A 245 6.46 -21.38 1.45
N LEU A 246 7.21 -20.70 2.33
CA LEU A 246 8.36 -19.90 1.91
C LEU A 246 9.48 -20.75 1.26
N ALA A 247 9.76 -21.95 1.78
CA ALA A 247 10.71 -22.88 1.15
C ALA A 247 10.25 -23.32 -0.23
N ARG A 248 8.97 -23.66 -0.37
CA ARG A 248 8.41 -24.08 -1.65
C ARG A 248 8.52 -22.98 -2.71
N LEU A 249 8.34 -21.72 -2.33
CA LEU A 249 8.58 -20.59 -3.24
C LEU A 249 10.06 -20.51 -3.67
N ALA A 250 11.00 -20.71 -2.75
CA ALA A 250 12.44 -20.72 -3.07
C ALA A 250 12.84 -21.90 -3.98
N GLU A 251 12.20 -23.06 -3.84
CA GLU A 251 12.41 -24.22 -4.72
C GLU A 251 11.94 -23.93 -6.15
N LEU A 252 10.80 -23.26 -6.30
CA LEU A 252 10.25 -22.89 -7.62
C LEU A 252 11.11 -21.88 -8.38
N THR A 253 11.93 -21.10 -7.68
CA THR A 253 12.90 -20.18 -8.30
C THR A 253 14.26 -20.82 -8.55
N GLY A 254 14.38 -22.15 -8.40
CA GLY A 254 15.63 -22.87 -8.61
C GLY A 254 16.70 -22.57 -7.55
N GLY A 255 16.28 -22.18 -6.34
CA GLY A 255 17.19 -21.88 -5.24
C GLY A 255 17.72 -20.44 -5.23
N LEU A 256 17.23 -19.56 -6.11
CA LEU A 256 17.59 -18.12 -6.13
C LEU A 256 16.98 -17.33 -4.95
N GLY A 257 16.16 -17.98 -4.13
CA GLY A 257 15.46 -17.39 -2.99
C GLY A 257 13.99 -17.10 -3.29
N PRO A 258 13.16 -16.92 -2.24
CA PRO A 258 11.71 -16.79 -2.39
C PRO A 258 11.25 -15.39 -2.82
N PHE A 259 12.12 -14.37 -2.80
CA PHE A 259 11.79 -12.99 -3.15
C PHE A 259 12.35 -12.60 -4.52
N ALA A 260 11.53 -11.96 -5.36
CA ALA A 260 11.91 -11.63 -6.73
C ALA A 260 12.72 -10.33 -6.80
N THR A 261 14.04 -10.45 -6.99
CA THR A 261 15.00 -9.31 -7.01
C THR A 261 14.77 -8.29 -8.13
N THR A 262 14.09 -8.70 -9.19
CA THR A 262 13.78 -7.86 -10.38
C THR A 262 12.43 -7.15 -10.30
N SER A 263 11.66 -7.35 -9.21
CA SER A 263 10.39 -6.64 -9.01
C SER A 263 10.60 -5.35 -8.23
N LEU A 264 9.97 -4.25 -8.67
CA LEU A 264 9.90 -3.00 -7.90
C LEU A 264 8.92 -3.06 -6.72
N THR A 265 8.06 -4.09 -6.71
CA THR A 265 7.03 -4.33 -5.70
C THR A 265 6.99 -5.82 -5.40
N GLU A 266 8.14 -6.34 -4.96
CA GLU A 266 8.34 -7.73 -4.58
C GLU A 266 7.32 -8.18 -3.53
N ASP A 267 6.97 -7.29 -2.60
CA ASP A 267 6.03 -7.57 -1.51
C ASP A 267 4.62 -7.83 -2.04
N TYR A 268 4.19 -7.03 -3.01
CA TYR A 268 2.90 -7.18 -3.67
C TYR A 268 2.82 -8.52 -4.43
N GLU A 269 3.84 -8.82 -5.23
CA GLU A 269 3.94 -10.08 -5.98
C GLU A 269 4.00 -11.28 -5.04
N PHE A 270 4.77 -11.18 -3.96
CA PHE A 270 5.00 -12.25 -3.00
C PHE A 270 3.69 -12.80 -2.41
N GLY A 271 2.81 -11.93 -1.90
CA GLY A 271 1.51 -12.35 -1.36
C GLY A 271 0.63 -13.05 -2.40
N LEU A 272 0.64 -12.59 -3.65
CA LEU A 272 -0.10 -13.21 -4.74
C LEU A 272 0.50 -14.55 -5.20
N ASN A 273 1.83 -14.66 -5.16
CA ASN A 273 2.55 -15.87 -5.52
C ASN A 273 2.27 -17.02 -4.55
N VAL A 274 2.11 -16.75 -3.25
CA VAL A 274 1.64 -17.76 -2.27
C VAL A 274 0.30 -18.36 -2.73
N GLY A 275 -0.65 -17.51 -3.12
CA GLY A 275 -1.94 -17.95 -3.64
C GLY A 275 -1.83 -18.74 -4.95
N SER A 276 -0.86 -18.40 -5.81
CA SER A 276 -0.64 -19.07 -7.09
C SER A 276 -0.15 -20.52 -6.96
N ILE A 277 0.56 -20.83 -5.86
CA ILE A 277 1.05 -22.19 -5.56
C ILE A 277 0.06 -23.00 -4.71
N GLY A 278 -1.14 -22.48 -4.52
CA GLY A 278 -2.24 -23.12 -3.78
C GLY A 278 -2.26 -22.81 -2.28
N GLY A 279 -1.42 -21.89 -1.79
CA GLY A 279 -1.49 -21.41 -0.41
C GLY A 279 -2.75 -20.58 -0.17
N ARG A 280 -3.31 -20.68 1.03
CA ARG A 280 -4.42 -19.84 1.48
C ARG A 280 -3.86 -18.55 2.05
N ASP A 281 -4.48 -17.46 1.63
CA ASP A 281 -4.11 -16.11 2.04
C ASP A 281 -5.25 -15.45 2.84
N ARG A 282 -4.90 -14.64 3.84
CA ARG A 282 -5.89 -13.97 4.69
C ARG A 282 -5.47 -12.56 5.07
N PHE A 283 -6.40 -11.63 4.93
CA PHE A 283 -6.28 -10.31 5.53
C PHE A 283 -6.83 -10.34 6.96
N LEU A 284 -5.94 -10.33 7.96
CA LEU A 284 -6.30 -10.50 9.36
C LEU A 284 -6.64 -9.15 9.99
N ARG A 285 -7.93 -8.88 10.19
CA ARG A 285 -8.40 -7.65 10.84
C ARG A 285 -8.95 -7.93 12.24
N LEU A 286 -8.25 -7.44 13.26
CA LEU A 286 -8.64 -7.57 14.67
C LEU A 286 -8.61 -6.20 15.36
N ARG A 287 -9.41 -6.06 16.42
CA ARG A 287 -9.37 -4.92 17.34
C ARG A 287 -9.18 -5.38 18.77
N THR A 288 -8.61 -4.53 19.60
CA THR A 288 -8.62 -4.73 21.05
C THR A 288 -10.05 -4.58 21.59
N ARG A 289 -10.29 -4.95 22.85
CA ARG A 289 -11.60 -4.77 23.52
C ARG A 289 -12.03 -3.30 23.55
N GLU A 290 -11.07 -2.40 23.68
CA GLU A 290 -11.19 -0.94 23.67
C GLU A 290 -11.45 -0.38 22.26
N GLY A 291 -11.36 -1.22 21.22
CA GLY A 291 -11.69 -0.86 19.86
C GLY A 291 -10.49 -0.36 19.04
N ARG A 292 -9.27 -0.37 19.57
CA ARG A 292 -8.05 -0.02 18.83
C ARG A 292 -7.77 -1.07 17.75
N LEU A 293 -7.45 -0.67 16.52
CA LEU A 293 -7.07 -1.60 15.46
C LEU A 293 -5.69 -2.22 15.78
N ILE A 294 -5.56 -3.54 15.60
CA ILE A 294 -4.27 -4.23 15.61
C ILE A 294 -3.71 -4.11 14.20
N ALA A 295 -2.65 -3.33 14.04
CA ALA A 295 -2.09 -2.93 12.75
C ALA A 295 -0.63 -2.55 12.89
N THR A 296 0.15 -2.74 11.83
CA THR A 296 1.46 -2.09 11.70
C THR A 296 1.22 -0.59 11.48
N ARG A 297 1.96 0.26 12.19
CA ARG A 297 1.83 1.72 12.10
C ARG A 297 3.04 2.30 11.41
N ALA A 298 2.80 3.18 10.45
CA ALA A 298 3.82 3.70 9.56
C ALA A 298 3.72 5.22 9.41
N TYR A 299 4.86 5.87 9.25
CA TYR A 299 4.90 7.22 8.69
C TYR A 299 5.22 7.15 7.20
N PHE A 300 4.47 7.94 6.44
CA PHE A 300 4.65 8.06 5.00
C PHE A 300 5.36 9.37 4.64
N PRO A 301 5.88 9.50 3.42
CA PRO A 301 6.65 10.67 3.01
C PRO A 301 5.88 11.98 3.22
N SER A 302 6.53 12.93 3.89
CA SER A 302 5.92 14.19 4.31
C SER A 302 6.04 15.31 3.28
N ARG A 303 6.86 15.13 2.23
CA ARG A 303 7.10 16.11 1.18
C ARG A 303 6.49 15.67 -0.14
N ILE A 304 6.09 16.63 -0.97
CA ILE A 304 5.38 16.33 -2.23
C ILE A 304 6.25 15.53 -3.19
N ASP A 305 7.53 15.86 -3.29
CA ASP A 305 8.48 15.20 -4.18
C ASP A 305 8.72 13.74 -3.78
N THR A 306 8.86 13.46 -2.48
CA THR A 306 9.06 12.11 -1.96
C THR A 306 7.77 11.28 -1.98
N ALA A 307 6.60 11.89 -1.75
CA ALA A 307 5.30 11.23 -1.90
C ALA A 307 5.03 10.81 -3.35
N ILE A 308 5.37 11.68 -4.32
CA ILE A 308 5.28 11.36 -5.75
C ILE A 308 6.23 10.21 -6.10
N ARG A 309 7.50 10.23 -5.65
CA ARG A 309 8.45 9.12 -5.87
C ARG A 309 7.90 7.79 -5.37
N GLN A 310 7.43 7.76 -4.13
CA GLN A 310 6.88 6.54 -3.53
C GLN A 310 5.68 6.01 -4.33
N LYS A 311 4.70 6.85 -4.67
CA LYS A 311 3.54 6.42 -5.46
C LYS A 311 3.90 6.05 -6.89
N THR A 312 4.87 6.71 -7.50
CA THR A 312 5.39 6.33 -8.82
C THR A 312 5.90 4.89 -8.81
N ARG A 313 6.66 4.49 -7.78
CA ARG A 313 7.14 3.12 -7.63
C ARG A 313 5.99 2.12 -7.51
N TRP A 314 4.97 2.41 -6.69
CA TRP A 314 3.80 1.53 -6.57
C TRP A 314 3.04 1.41 -7.89
N ILE A 315 2.77 2.53 -8.58
CA ILE A 315 2.06 2.50 -9.87
C ILE A 315 2.88 1.74 -10.91
N HIS A 316 4.19 1.98 -10.99
CA HIS A 316 5.06 1.29 -11.94
C HIS A 316 5.11 -0.23 -11.66
N GLY A 317 5.39 -0.63 -10.42
CA GLY A 317 5.48 -2.04 -10.05
C GLY A 317 4.15 -2.79 -10.15
N ILE A 318 3.07 -2.25 -9.56
CA ILE A 318 1.77 -2.93 -9.50
C ILE A 318 1.05 -2.88 -10.85
N ALA A 319 0.95 -1.69 -11.45
CA ALA A 319 0.10 -1.49 -12.62
C ALA A 319 0.77 -1.88 -13.93
N LEU A 320 2.06 -1.53 -14.09
CA LEU A 320 2.77 -1.67 -15.37
C LEU A 320 3.61 -2.95 -15.39
N GLN A 321 4.62 -3.10 -14.52
CA GLN A 321 5.43 -4.33 -14.45
C GLN A 321 4.59 -5.54 -14.05
N GLY A 322 3.64 -5.36 -13.12
CA GLY A 322 2.72 -6.41 -12.71
C GLY A 322 1.86 -6.94 -13.84
N TRP A 323 1.62 -6.17 -14.91
CA TRP A 323 0.94 -6.64 -16.12
C TRP A 323 1.74 -7.76 -16.79
N ASP A 324 3.04 -7.52 -16.99
CA ASP A 324 3.96 -8.43 -17.68
C ASP A 324 4.32 -9.64 -16.81
N ARG A 325 4.55 -9.42 -15.50
CA ARG A 325 5.06 -10.43 -14.58
C ARG A 325 3.98 -11.39 -14.05
N LEU A 326 2.80 -10.88 -13.72
CA LEU A 326 1.73 -11.67 -13.10
C LEU A 326 0.60 -12.06 -14.09
N GLY A 327 0.59 -11.45 -15.28
CA GLY A 327 -0.44 -11.67 -16.31
C GLY A 327 -1.86 -11.44 -15.82
N TRP A 328 -2.84 -11.99 -16.55
CA TRP A 328 -4.29 -11.86 -16.27
C TRP A 328 -4.95 -13.15 -15.81
N ASN A 329 -4.15 -14.20 -15.60
CA ASN A 329 -4.62 -15.52 -15.25
C ASN A 329 -5.31 -15.53 -13.87
N GLY A 330 -6.31 -16.41 -13.75
CA GLY A 330 -7.15 -16.58 -12.58
C GLY A 330 -8.64 -16.61 -12.93
N GLY A 331 -9.48 -16.94 -11.95
CA GLY A 331 -10.93 -16.78 -12.10
C GLY A 331 -11.36 -15.30 -12.09
N PHE A 332 -12.61 -15.05 -12.48
CA PHE A 332 -13.20 -13.71 -12.61
C PHE A 332 -12.88 -12.76 -11.44
N LEU A 333 -13.00 -13.23 -10.19
CA LEU A 333 -12.75 -12.40 -9.00
C LEU A 333 -11.29 -11.94 -8.87
N ARG A 334 -10.33 -12.81 -9.22
CA ARG A 334 -8.90 -12.47 -9.19
C ARG A 334 -8.56 -11.48 -10.31
N THR A 335 -9.11 -11.70 -11.50
CA THR A 335 -8.95 -10.79 -12.64
C THR A 335 -9.54 -9.41 -12.35
N TRP A 336 -10.73 -9.37 -11.72
CA TRP A 336 -11.36 -8.12 -11.29
C TRP A 336 -10.48 -7.34 -10.31
N MET A 337 -9.94 -8.00 -9.27
CA MET A 337 -9.04 -7.35 -8.32
C MET A 337 -7.72 -6.89 -8.95
N LYS A 338 -7.15 -7.69 -9.86
CA LYS A 338 -5.96 -7.27 -10.65
C LYS A 338 -6.26 -6.04 -11.51
N LEU A 339 -7.43 -5.97 -12.15
CA LEU A 339 -7.84 -4.80 -12.93
C LEU A 339 -7.89 -3.55 -12.03
N ARG A 340 -8.49 -3.69 -10.84
CA ARG A 340 -8.57 -2.62 -9.85
C ARG A 340 -7.20 -2.16 -9.35
N ASP A 341 -6.26 -3.06 -9.18
CA ASP A 341 -4.88 -2.74 -8.79
C ASP A 341 -4.13 -1.99 -9.91
N ARG A 342 -4.43 -2.33 -11.17
CA ARG A 342 -3.72 -1.84 -12.36
C ARG A 342 -4.34 -0.60 -13.01
N GLN A 343 -5.51 -0.15 -12.56
CA GLN A 343 -6.19 1.01 -13.16
C GLN A 343 -5.53 2.37 -12.85
N GLY A 344 -4.58 2.41 -11.91
CA GLY A 344 -3.94 3.64 -11.41
C GLY A 344 -3.45 4.61 -12.50
N PRO A 345 -2.66 4.19 -13.51
CA PRO A 345 -2.20 5.06 -14.59
C PRO A 345 -3.35 5.68 -15.39
N PHE A 346 -4.37 4.89 -15.72
CA PHE A 346 -5.52 5.34 -16.49
C PHE A 346 -6.41 6.28 -15.67
N ALA A 347 -6.63 5.97 -14.40
CA ALA A 347 -7.34 6.84 -13.47
C ALA A 347 -6.62 8.19 -13.29
N ALA A 348 -5.28 8.19 -13.20
CA ALA A 348 -4.48 9.41 -13.14
C ALA A 348 -4.62 10.27 -14.40
N PHE A 349 -4.67 9.64 -15.58
CA PHE A 349 -4.95 10.34 -16.84
C PHE A 349 -6.36 10.96 -16.87
N LEU A 350 -7.39 10.19 -16.50
CA LEU A 350 -8.76 10.69 -16.43
C LEU A 350 -8.92 11.83 -15.43
N LEU A 351 -8.28 11.74 -14.27
CA LEU A 351 -8.24 12.83 -13.29
C LEU A 351 -7.59 14.07 -13.89
N ALA A 352 -6.41 13.94 -14.50
CA ALA A 352 -5.74 15.08 -15.14
C ALA A 352 -6.63 15.75 -16.20
N LEU A 353 -7.28 14.94 -17.05
CA LEU A 353 -8.24 15.43 -18.04
C LEU A 353 -9.41 16.16 -17.38
N ALA A 354 -9.98 15.61 -16.31
CA ALA A 354 -11.08 16.25 -15.58
C ALA A 354 -10.70 17.61 -14.98
N TYR A 355 -9.51 17.71 -14.36
CA TYR A 355 -9.02 18.98 -13.83
C TYR A 355 -8.80 20.02 -14.93
N LEU A 356 -8.26 19.61 -16.09
CA LEU A 356 -8.11 20.48 -17.24
C LEU A 356 -9.46 20.94 -17.80
N LEU A 357 -10.44 20.04 -17.88
CA LEU A 357 -11.80 20.36 -18.35
C LEU A 357 -12.52 21.31 -17.39
N VAL A 358 -12.43 21.10 -16.08
CA VAL A 358 -13.02 22.00 -15.07
C VAL A 358 -12.37 23.37 -15.12
N LEU A 359 -11.03 23.44 -15.21
CA LEU A 359 -10.30 24.70 -15.33
C LEU A 359 -10.66 25.43 -16.62
N GLY A 360 -10.67 24.72 -17.75
CA GLY A 360 -11.04 25.26 -19.06
C GLY A 360 -12.48 25.80 -19.08
N SER A 361 -13.44 25.04 -18.56
CA SER A 361 -14.83 25.49 -18.40
C SER A 361 -14.94 26.72 -17.52
N GLY A 362 -14.17 26.80 -16.43
CA GLY A 362 -14.13 27.97 -15.56
C GLY A 362 -13.62 29.23 -16.28
N LEU A 363 -12.53 29.10 -17.03
CA LEU A 363 -11.95 30.20 -17.83
C LEU A 363 -12.92 30.66 -18.93
N ILE A 364 -13.55 29.73 -19.64
CA ILE A 364 -14.57 30.04 -20.66
C ILE A 364 -15.79 30.73 -20.03
N GLY A 365 -16.23 30.27 -18.85
CA GLY A 365 -17.33 30.91 -18.11
C GLY A 365 -17.01 32.35 -17.71
N ILE A 366 -15.79 32.61 -17.23
CA ILE A 366 -15.32 33.97 -16.91
C ILE A 366 -15.26 34.83 -18.17
N ALA A 367 -14.67 34.32 -19.26
CA ALA A 367 -14.59 35.04 -20.52
C ALA A 367 -15.98 35.35 -21.09
N GLY A 368 -16.93 34.43 -20.92
CA GLY A 368 -18.33 34.64 -21.30
C GLY A 368 -19.04 35.69 -20.47
N TRP A 369 -18.69 35.87 -19.19
CA TRP A 369 -19.17 37.00 -18.39
C TRP A 369 -18.73 38.34 -19.01
N PHE A 370 -17.51 38.41 -19.54
CA PHE A 370 -17.02 39.58 -20.27
C PHE A 370 -17.52 39.67 -21.73
N GLY A 371 -18.42 38.79 -22.15
CA GLY A 371 -18.97 38.76 -23.51
C GLY A 371 -17.98 38.30 -24.59
N LEU A 372 -16.84 37.73 -24.20
CA LEU A 372 -15.79 37.28 -25.11
C LEU A 372 -16.10 35.91 -25.74
N PHE A 373 -16.94 35.10 -25.09
CA PHE A 373 -17.32 33.76 -25.54
C PHE A 373 -18.77 33.43 -25.17
N VAL A 374 -19.42 32.57 -25.96
CA VAL A 374 -20.71 31.98 -25.56
C VAL A 374 -20.43 30.75 -24.69
N PRO A 375 -20.94 30.67 -23.44
CA PRO A 375 -20.72 29.52 -22.58
C PRO A 375 -21.26 28.26 -23.23
N PHE A 376 -20.46 27.20 -23.21
CA PHE A 376 -20.85 25.88 -23.67
C PHE A 376 -22.09 25.39 -22.91
N LYS A 377 -23.19 25.11 -23.62
CA LYS A 377 -24.41 24.52 -23.03
C LYS A 377 -24.32 23.00 -23.12
N ALA A 378 -24.18 22.34 -21.98
CA ALA A 378 -24.13 20.88 -21.93
C ALA A 378 -25.40 20.27 -22.56
N SER A 379 -25.20 19.26 -23.41
CA SER A 379 -26.32 18.45 -23.91
C SER A 379 -27.04 17.75 -22.74
N PRO A 380 -28.33 17.40 -22.87
CA PRO A 380 -29.05 16.71 -21.80
C PRO A 380 -28.33 15.44 -21.31
N LEU A 381 -27.75 14.67 -22.23
CA LEU A 381 -26.95 13.49 -21.91
C LEU A 381 -25.74 13.85 -21.04
N LEU A 382 -24.94 14.83 -21.47
CA LEU A 382 -23.74 15.24 -20.73
C LEU A 382 -24.12 15.81 -19.35
N ALA A 383 -25.20 16.58 -19.26
CA ALA A 383 -25.70 17.09 -17.98
C ALA A 383 -26.08 15.94 -17.03
N THR A 384 -26.76 14.89 -17.53
CA THR A 384 -27.06 13.69 -16.74
C THR A 384 -25.80 12.95 -16.31
N MET A 385 -24.83 12.76 -17.21
CA MET A 385 -23.57 12.08 -16.87
C MET A 385 -22.75 12.85 -15.83
N LEU A 386 -22.70 14.19 -15.93
CA LEU A 386 -22.07 15.06 -14.94
C LEU A 386 -22.80 14.96 -13.58
N ALA A 387 -24.13 14.92 -13.57
CA ALA A 387 -24.91 14.75 -12.35
C ALA A 387 -24.61 13.40 -11.67
N ILE A 388 -24.54 12.31 -12.44
CA ILE A 388 -24.15 10.98 -11.92
C ILE A 388 -22.72 11.03 -11.35
N CYS A 389 -21.77 11.66 -12.04
CA CYS A 389 -20.41 11.84 -11.55
C CYS A 389 -20.37 12.66 -10.24
N GLY A 390 -21.20 13.70 -10.13
CA GLY A 390 -21.32 14.51 -8.90
C GLY A 390 -21.86 13.70 -7.72
N ILE A 391 -22.90 12.90 -7.94
CA ILE A 391 -23.46 11.99 -6.92
C ILE A 391 -22.41 10.95 -6.50
N ALA A 392 -21.74 10.33 -7.47
CA ALA A 392 -20.67 9.37 -7.21
C ALA A 392 -19.53 10.01 -6.41
N PHE A 393 -19.12 11.24 -6.76
CA PHE A 393 -18.10 11.97 -6.02
C PHE A 393 -18.49 12.21 -4.56
N VAL A 394 -19.72 12.65 -4.30
CA VAL A 394 -20.23 12.86 -2.92
C VAL A 394 -20.23 11.54 -2.15
N TRP A 395 -20.70 10.45 -2.77
CA TRP A 395 -20.66 9.12 -2.18
C TRP A 395 -19.23 8.70 -1.81
N ARG A 396 -18.27 8.87 -2.73
CA ARG A 396 -16.86 8.53 -2.49
C ARG A 396 -16.22 9.37 -1.39
N ALA A 397 -16.49 10.68 -1.37
CA ALA A 397 -16.02 11.56 -0.32
C ALA A 397 -16.58 11.15 1.06
N LEU A 398 -17.86 10.78 1.13
CA LEU A 398 -18.50 10.31 2.36
C LEU A 398 -17.89 8.99 2.85
N ILE A 399 -17.71 8.00 1.98
CA ILE A 399 -17.11 6.72 2.35
C ILE A 399 -15.68 6.93 2.86
N ARG A 400 -14.87 7.72 2.15
CA ARG A 400 -13.52 8.09 2.60
C ARG A 400 -13.54 8.76 3.98
N ALA A 401 -14.45 9.70 4.21
CA ALA A 401 -14.61 10.38 5.50
C ALA A 401 -15.01 9.42 6.63
N ILE A 402 -15.92 8.47 6.36
CA ILE A 402 -16.38 7.47 7.34
C ILE A 402 -15.23 6.55 7.77
N PHE A 403 -14.49 5.98 6.82
CA PHE A 403 -13.39 5.07 7.14
C PHE A 403 -12.23 5.79 7.83
N THR A 404 -11.86 6.99 7.36
CA THR A 404 -10.83 7.81 8.01
C THR A 404 -11.26 8.24 9.41
N GLY A 405 -12.50 8.71 9.56
CA GLY A 405 -13.04 9.16 10.82
C GLY A 405 -13.20 8.04 11.86
N ARG A 406 -13.39 6.80 11.40
CA ARG A 406 -13.44 5.62 12.28
C ARG A 406 -12.09 5.31 12.93
N GLU A 407 -10.98 5.53 12.25
CA GLU A 407 -9.65 5.20 12.79
C GLU A 407 -8.98 6.40 13.49
N PHE A 408 -9.24 7.63 13.05
CA PHE A 408 -8.54 8.83 13.54
C PHE A 408 -9.46 9.91 14.13
N GLY A 409 -10.77 9.66 14.18
CA GLY A 409 -11.77 10.60 14.70
C GLY A 409 -12.34 11.54 13.63
N TRP A 410 -13.48 12.15 13.95
CA TRP A 410 -14.29 12.93 12.99
C TRP A 410 -13.54 14.09 12.32
N ARG A 411 -12.58 14.72 13.00
CA ARG A 411 -11.77 15.82 12.45
C ARG A 411 -10.94 15.35 11.25
N GLU A 412 -10.29 14.21 11.37
CA GLU A 412 -9.54 13.59 10.28
C GLU A 412 -10.47 13.09 9.17
N GLY A 413 -11.69 12.65 9.51
CA GLY A 413 -12.75 12.35 8.54
C GLY A 413 -13.13 13.55 7.66
N LEU A 414 -13.28 14.74 8.24
CA LEU A 414 -13.53 15.98 7.47
C LEU A 414 -12.30 16.38 6.65
N LEU A 415 -11.10 16.32 7.24
CA LEU A 415 -9.86 16.64 6.54
C LEU A 415 -9.60 15.69 5.37
N ALA A 416 -10.08 14.45 5.41
CA ALA A 416 -9.97 13.51 4.29
C ALA A 416 -10.68 14.01 3.03
N VAL A 417 -11.84 14.69 3.18
CA VAL A 417 -12.56 15.30 2.05
C VAL A 417 -11.78 16.50 1.50
N VAL A 418 -11.28 17.35 2.39
CA VAL A 418 -10.48 18.53 2.01
C VAL A 418 -9.16 18.14 1.33
N ARG A 419 -8.61 16.97 1.65
CA ARG A 419 -7.38 16.42 1.04
C ARG A 419 -7.56 15.80 -0.34
N ILE A 420 -8.79 15.57 -0.81
CA ILE A 420 -9.03 14.93 -2.13
C ILE A 420 -8.24 15.61 -3.26
N PRO A 421 -8.24 16.95 -3.41
CA PRO A 421 -7.45 17.59 -4.47
C PRO A 421 -5.95 17.35 -4.35
N VAL A 422 -5.42 17.30 -3.13
CA VAL A 422 -3.98 17.03 -2.88
C VAL A 422 -3.63 15.59 -3.27
N SER A 423 -4.42 14.61 -2.81
CA SER A 423 -4.28 13.21 -3.19
C SER A 423 -4.36 13.03 -4.71
N ASN A 424 -5.30 13.71 -5.39
CA ASN A 424 -5.44 13.68 -6.84
C ASN A 424 -4.22 14.28 -7.56
N CYS A 425 -3.70 15.44 -7.13
CA CYS A 425 -2.50 16.04 -7.71
C CYS A 425 -1.29 15.11 -7.61
N ILE A 426 -1.08 14.50 -6.44
CA ILE A 426 0.01 13.53 -6.24
C ILE A 426 -0.19 12.32 -7.15
N ALA A 427 -1.41 11.78 -7.25
CA ALA A 427 -1.72 10.64 -8.13
C ALA A 427 -1.48 10.96 -9.62
N ILE A 428 -1.88 12.13 -10.09
CA ILE A 428 -1.64 12.60 -11.47
C ILE A 428 -0.14 12.66 -11.76
N MET A 429 0.62 13.34 -10.89
CA MET A 429 2.07 13.50 -11.07
C MET A 429 2.80 12.15 -10.99
N ALA A 430 2.41 11.29 -10.05
CA ALA A 430 2.98 9.97 -9.88
C ALA A 430 2.68 9.06 -11.06
N GLY A 431 1.44 9.08 -11.58
CA GLY A 431 1.02 8.31 -12.75
C GLY A 431 1.75 8.72 -14.02
N ARG A 432 1.89 10.04 -14.27
CA ARG A 432 2.70 10.55 -15.38
C ARG A 432 4.14 10.05 -15.30
N ARG A 433 4.77 10.20 -14.12
CA ARG A 433 6.16 9.79 -13.91
C ARG A 433 6.34 8.28 -14.05
N ALA A 434 5.40 7.47 -13.56
CA ALA A 434 5.43 6.01 -13.69
C ALA A 434 5.32 5.57 -15.15
N LEU A 435 4.40 6.16 -15.92
CA LEU A 435 4.25 5.86 -17.35
C LEU A 435 5.53 6.21 -18.13
N MET A 436 6.12 7.37 -17.88
CA MET A 436 7.36 7.77 -18.55
C MET A 436 8.53 6.85 -18.17
N ALA A 437 8.63 6.44 -16.91
CA ALA A 437 9.63 5.48 -16.46
C ALA A 437 9.45 4.12 -17.14
N TYR A 438 8.23 3.62 -17.26
CA TYR A 438 7.94 2.36 -17.95
C TYR A 438 8.24 2.43 -19.45
N ILE A 439 7.90 3.54 -20.12
CA ILE A 439 8.28 3.75 -21.53
C ILE A 439 9.81 3.74 -21.68
N ALA A 440 10.54 4.32 -20.73
CA ALA A 440 12.01 4.24 -20.73
C ALA A 440 12.51 2.81 -20.54
N THR A 441 11.90 2.00 -19.66
CA THR A 441 12.28 0.59 -19.50
C THR A 441 12.00 -0.23 -20.76
N LEU A 442 10.91 0.04 -21.46
CA LEU A 442 10.61 -0.57 -22.77
C LEU A 442 11.64 -0.18 -23.85
N ARG A 443 12.36 0.93 -23.67
CA ARG A 443 13.46 1.39 -24.54
C ARG A 443 14.83 0.89 -24.07
N GLY A 444 14.89 -0.01 -23.10
CA GLY A 444 16.13 -0.63 -22.63
C GLY A 444 16.80 0.07 -21.44
N ALA A 445 16.16 1.06 -20.81
CA ALA A 445 16.66 1.62 -19.56
C ALA A 445 16.43 0.64 -18.38
N GLU A 446 17.36 0.58 -17.43
CA GLU A 446 17.12 -0.16 -16.19
C GLU A 446 16.05 0.54 -15.34
N ALA A 447 15.23 -0.27 -14.67
CA ALA A 447 14.25 0.23 -13.72
C ALA A 447 14.99 0.80 -12.50
N GLN A 448 15.11 2.12 -12.42
CA GLN A 448 15.80 2.77 -11.31
C GLN A 448 15.03 2.61 -10.00
N TRP A 449 15.69 2.04 -8.99
CA TRP A 449 15.19 1.98 -7.61
C TRP A 449 15.41 3.35 -6.94
N ASP A 450 14.34 4.13 -6.80
CA ASP A 450 14.36 5.45 -6.14
C ASP A 450 13.76 5.30 -4.73
N LYS A 451 14.61 4.98 -3.75
CA LYS A 451 14.21 4.76 -2.35
C LYS A 451 13.71 6.08 -1.72
N THR A 452 12.75 5.98 -0.81
CA THR A 452 12.26 7.12 -0.04
C THR A 452 13.07 7.24 1.25
N GLU A 453 13.53 8.44 1.60
CA GLU A 453 14.21 8.70 2.87
C GLU A 453 13.21 8.70 4.04
N HIS A 454 13.57 8.04 5.15
CA HIS A 454 12.78 7.97 6.37
C HIS A 454 13.49 8.74 7.49
N LEU A 455 12.88 9.83 7.96
CA LEU A 455 13.51 10.74 8.93
C LEU A 455 12.97 10.59 10.36
N ASP A 456 11.73 10.13 10.51
CA ASP A 456 11.00 10.06 11.77
C ASP A 456 10.41 8.64 11.96
N HIS A 457 10.54 8.06 13.15
CA HIS A 457 9.91 6.78 13.52
C HIS A 457 8.68 7.02 14.40
N PRO A 458 7.55 6.27 14.27
CA PRO A 458 6.31 6.45 15.06
C PRO A 458 6.48 6.59 16.58
N THR A 459 7.49 5.94 17.15
CA THR A 459 7.78 5.99 18.60
C THR A 459 8.31 7.35 19.07
N SER A 460 8.86 8.20 18.19
CA SER A 460 9.43 9.50 18.56
C SER A 460 8.34 10.48 19.03
N LEU A 461 7.16 10.46 18.39
CA LEU A 461 6.05 11.36 18.70
C LEU A 461 5.20 10.88 19.89
N MET A 462 5.21 9.58 20.21
CA MET A 462 4.58 9.06 21.44
C MET A 462 5.28 9.53 22.72
N ARG A 463 6.55 9.97 22.64
CA ARG A 463 7.25 10.60 23.77
C ARG A 463 6.86 12.06 23.98
N GLU A 464 6.43 12.76 22.92
CA GLU A 464 5.97 14.16 23.01
C GLU A 464 4.51 14.27 23.47
N HIS A 465 3.67 13.30 23.10
CA HIS A 465 2.28 13.23 23.50
C HIS A 465 2.10 11.99 24.37
N GLY A 466 2.36 12.14 25.68
CA GLY A 466 2.21 11.06 26.65
C GLY A 466 0.91 10.29 26.44
N SER A 467 1.05 8.98 26.21
CA SER A 467 0.02 7.94 26.23
C SER A 467 -1.39 8.37 25.80
N ILE A 468 -1.75 8.09 24.54
CA ILE A 468 -3.15 7.96 24.11
C ILE A 468 -3.61 6.53 24.38
#